data_AF-A0A0A0V4X2-F1
#
_entry.id   AF-A0A0A0V4X2-F1
#
_cell.length_a   1.000
_cell.length_b   1.000
_cell.length_c   1.000
_cell.angle_alpha   90.00
_cell.angle_beta   90.00
_cell.angle_gamma   90.00
#
_symmetry.space_group_name_H-M   'P 1'
#
loop_
_entity.id
_entity.type
_entity.pdbx_description
1 polymer ?
#
loop_
_entity_poly.entity_id
_entity_poly.type
_entity_poly.pdbx_seq_one_letter_code
_entity_poly.pdbx_strand_id
1 'polypeptide(L)'
;EHVNRLAQEQAEPPANPEDKFGWDGLIREGAVEYLDAEEEETAMICMTPEDLELYREQKNDEATLTEEEKRAKAEAEKREQEEDRNKRLKTKVNPTTHMYTHCEIHPSMILGICASIIPFPDHNQQQSPRNTYQSAMGKQAMGFFLTNYSRRMDTMANILYYPQKPLATTRSMEFLKFRELPAGQNAIVAIACYSGYNQEDSVIMNQSSIDRGLFRSLFFRSYSDQEKKVGLNYTEIFEKPFQQTTLRMKHGTYDKLDEDGIVAPGVRVSGEDIIIGKTAPIDQENQDLGTRTQSHQRRDISTPLRSTENGIVDQVILTVNADNVKYVKVRVRTTKIPQIGDKFASRHGQKGTIGVTYRQEDMPFSREGLTPDIIINPHAIPSRMTIAHLIECLLSKVSTLEGMEGDATPFTDVTVDSVSELLRKHGYQSRGFEVMYNGHTGRKLRAQVS
;
A
#
# COMPACT_ATOMS: atom_id res chain seq x y z
N GLU A 1 -28.33 11.26 23.04
CA GLU A 1 -27.68 11.41 24.36
C GLU A 1 -26.29 10.78 24.38
N HIS A 2 -26.16 9.47 24.15
CA HIS A 2 -24.88 8.74 24.14
C HIS A 2 -23.83 9.32 23.16
N VAL A 3 -24.24 9.73 21.96
CA VAL A 3 -23.34 10.37 20.97
C VAL A 3 -22.74 11.68 21.49
N ASN A 4 -23.55 12.52 22.14
CA ASN A 4 -23.08 13.78 22.71
C ASN A 4 -22.15 13.54 23.90
N ARG A 5 -22.44 12.51 24.72
CA ARG A 5 -21.59 12.09 25.83
C ARG A 5 -20.22 11.60 25.36
N LEU A 6 -20.19 10.80 24.28
CA LEU A 6 -18.95 10.35 23.64
C LEU A 6 -18.17 11.50 22.99
N ALA A 7 -18.86 12.43 22.33
CA ALA A 7 -18.22 13.60 21.73
C ALA A 7 -17.61 14.53 22.80
N GLN A 8 -18.32 14.74 23.91
CA GLN A 8 -17.83 15.51 25.05
C GLN A 8 -16.62 14.82 25.70
N GLU A 9 -16.67 13.51 25.87
CA GLU A 9 -15.55 12.70 26.37
C GLU A 9 -14.33 12.71 25.43
N GLN A 10 -14.54 12.79 24.12
CA GLN A 10 -13.45 12.90 23.16
C GLN A 10 -12.81 14.30 23.18
N ALA A 11 -13.59 15.34 23.45
CA ALA A 11 -13.08 16.70 23.63
C ALA A 11 -12.39 16.90 24.98
N GLU A 12 -12.94 16.32 26.04
CA GLU A 12 -12.46 16.39 27.43
C GLU A 12 -12.24 14.97 27.96
N PRO A 13 -11.09 14.34 27.65
CA PRO A 13 -10.82 12.99 28.11
C PRO A 13 -10.70 12.96 29.64
N PRO A 14 -11.40 12.02 30.33
CA PRO A 14 -11.32 11.90 31.78
C PRO A 14 -9.89 11.57 32.22
N ALA A 15 -9.49 12.11 33.39
CA ALA A 15 -8.14 11.94 33.92
C ALA A 15 -7.81 10.47 34.27
N ASN A 16 -8.83 9.69 34.65
CA ASN A 16 -8.73 8.26 34.87
C ASN A 16 -9.31 7.48 33.68
N PRO A 17 -8.57 6.50 33.12
CA PRO A 17 -9.07 5.67 32.02
C PRO A 17 -10.30 4.81 32.35
N GLU A 18 -10.53 4.50 33.63
CA GLU A 18 -11.66 3.66 34.08
C GLU A 18 -13.00 4.41 34.10
N ASP A 19 -12.97 5.75 34.18
CA ASP A 19 -14.17 6.59 34.11
C ASP A 19 -14.63 6.80 32.66
N LYS A 20 -13.91 6.20 31.70
CA LYS A 20 -14.22 6.34 30.29
C LYS A 20 -15.51 5.60 29.96
N PHE A 21 -16.51 6.30 29.44
CA PHE A 21 -17.74 5.71 28.95
C PHE A 21 -17.44 4.84 27.73
N GLY A 22 -16.87 5.40 26.67
CA GLY A 22 -16.33 4.64 25.54
C GLY A 22 -17.24 3.54 24.97
N TRP A 23 -16.64 2.49 24.41
CA TRP A 23 -17.37 1.35 23.83
C TRP A 23 -18.03 0.47 24.91
N ASP A 24 -17.34 0.23 26.04
CA ASP A 24 -17.86 -0.61 27.12
C ASP A 24 -19.07 0.01 27.83
N GLY A 25 -19.17 1.34 27.84
CA GLY A 25 -20.35 2.06 28.33
C GLY A 25 -21.56 1.86 27.42
N LEU A 26 -21.37 1.88 26.10
CA LEU A 26 -22.45 1.64 25.14
C LEU A 26 -23.04 0.22 25.27
N ILE A 27 -22.18 -0.77 25.50
CA ILE A 27 -22.62 -2.15 25.75
C ILE A 27 -23.40 -2.23 27.07
N ARG A 28 -22.88 -1.60 28.14
CA ARG A 28 -23.55 -1.62 29.46
C ARG A 28 -24.92 -0.95 29.45
N GLU A 29 -25.10 0.09 28.65
CA GLU A 29 -26.39 0.78 28.48
C GLU A 29 -27.33 0.05 27.50
N GLY A 30 -26.90 -1.07 26.91
CA GLY A 30 -27.71 -1.87 25.98
C GLY A 30 -27.94 -1.20 24.63
N ALA A 31 -27.11 -0.21 24.26
CA ALA A 31 -27.23 0.50 23.00
C ALA A 31 -26.61 -0.27 21.81
N VAL A 32 -25.67 -1.18 22.10
CA VAL A 32 -25.01 -2.04 21.12
C VAL A 32 -25.00 -3.47 21.65
N GLU A 33 -25.35 -4.41 20.78
CA GLU A 33 -25.37 -5.84 21.04
C GLU A 33 -24.42 -6.56 20.08
N TYR A 34 -23.69 -7.56 20.58
CA TYR A 34 -22.89 -8.44 19.74
C TYR A 34 -23.75 -9.62 19.32
N LEU A 35 -23.95 -9.76 18.02
CA LEU A 35 -24.67 -10.89 17.43
C LEU A 35 -23.68 -11.93 16.91
N ASP A 36 -23.93 -13.19 17.25
CA ASP A 36 -23.25 -14.30 16.58
C ASP A 36 -23.97 -14.72 15.28
N ALA A 37 -23.38 -15.69 14.57
CA ALA A 37 -23.91 -16.13 13.27
C ALA A 37 -25.20 -16.95 13.38
N GLU A 38 -25.47 -17.59 14.53
CA GLU A 38 -26.71 -18.35 14.74
C GLU A 38 -27.86 -17.40 15.12
N GLU A 39 -27.56 -16.36 15.92
CA GLU A 39 -28.49 -15.30 16.30
C GLU A 39 -28.90 -14.44 15.09
N GLU A 40 -27.98 -14.22 14.13
CA GLU A 40 -28.26 -13.51 12.88
C GLU A 40 -29.44 -14.15 12.11
N GLU A 41 -29.61 -15.47 12.17
CA GLU A 41 -30.75 -16.16 11.51
C GLU A 41 -32.11 -15.76 12.11
N THR A 42 -32.13 -15.26 13.33
CA THR A 42 -33.35 -14.82 14.03
C THR A 42 -33.50 -13.30 14.09
N ALA A 43 -32.46 -12.55 13.73
CA ALA A 43 -32.45 -11.10 13.73
C ALA A 43 -32.87 -10.51 12.37
N MET A 44 -33.45 -9.30 12.41
CA MET A 44 -33.77 -8.53 11.20
C MET A 44 -33.02 -7.20 11.26
N ILE A 45 -31.97 -7.08 10.44
CA ILE A 45 -31.02 -5.97 10.49
C ILE A 45 -31.36 -4.92 9.39
N CYS A 46 -31.46 -3.64 9.77
CA CYS A 46 -31.50 -2.54 8.81
C CYS A 46 -30.10 -2.14 8.33
N MET A 47 -29.98 -1.77 7.04
CA MET A 47 -28.68 -1.44 6.43
C MET A 47 -28.19 -0.03 6.77
N THR A 48 -29.09 0.94 6.82
CA THR A 48 -28.76 2.32 7.18
C THR A 48 -29.85 2.89 8.11
N PRO A 49 -29.50 3.83 9.00
CA PRO A 49 -30.48 4.49 9.86
C PRO A 49 -31.53 5.25 9.05
N GLU A 50 -31.16 5.82 7.90
CA GLU A 50 -32.10 6.48 6.99
C GLU A 50 -33.18 5.52 6.48
N ASP A 51 -32.82 4.28 6.15
CA ASP A 51 -33.80 3.28 5.70
C ASP A 51 -34.78 2.92 6.83
N LEU A 52 -34.34 2.98 8.10
CA LEU A 52 -35.20 2.75 9.26
C LEU A 52 -36.17 3.92 9.49
N GLU A 53 -35.72 5.15 9.28
CA GLU A 53 -36.57 6.34 9.33
C GLU A 53 -37.63 6.30 8.23
N LEU A 54 -37.24 5.98 7.00
CA LEU A 54 -38.16 5.77 5.88
C LEU A 54 -39.18 4.66 6.19
N TYR A 55 -38.75 3.56 6.81
CA TYR A 55 -39.66 2.50 7.25
C TYR A 55 -40.71 2.99 8.26
N ARG A 56 -40.29 3.81 9.24
CA ARG A 56 -41.20 4.40 10.24
C ARG A 56 -42.17 5.39 9.61
N GLU A 57 -41.70 6.21 8.68
CA GLU A 57 -42.54 7.14 7.93
C GLU A 57 -43.56 6.40 7.08
N GLN A 58 -43.16 5.36 6.35
CA GLN A 58 -44.08 4.54 5.56
C GLN A 58 -45.16 3.89 6.42
N LYS A 59 -44.83 3.39 7.61
CA LYS A 59 -45.82 2.82 8.54
C LYS A 59 -46.77 3.87 9.10
N ASN A 60 -46.29 5.07 9.40
CA ASN A 60 -47.13 6.19 9.81
C ASN A 60 -48.03 6.65 8.66
N ASP A 61 -47.50 6.74 7.45
CA ASP A 61 -48.25 7.10 6.24
C ASP A 61 -49.34 6.06 5.90
N GLU A 62 -49.04 4.77 6.07
CA GLU A 62 -50.03 3.68 5.95
C GLU A 62 -51.20 3.87 6.92
N ALA A 63 -50.93 4.36 8.13
CA ALA A 63 -51.91 4.56 9.20
C ALA A 63 -52.69 5.89 9.11
N THR A 64 -52.10 6.94 8.53
CA THR A 64 -52.60 8.32 8.65
C THR A 64 -53.09 8.92 7.34
N LEU A 65 -52.52 8.54 6.19
CA LEU A 65 -52.83 9.14 4.89
C LEU A 65 -53.92 8.38 4.13
N THR A 66 -54.74 9.12 3.38
CA THR A 66 -55.71 8.54 2.44
C THR A 66 -55.02 8.04 1.16
N GLU A 67 -55.69 7.13 0.42
CA GLU A 67 -55.12 6.52 -0.80
C GLU A 67 -54.77 7.54 -1.91
N GLU A 68 -55.42 8.71 -1.93
CA GLU A 68 -55.10 9.80 -2.87
C GLU A 68 -53.82 10.54 -2.47
N GLU A 69 -53.62 10.79 -1.17
CA GLU A 69 -52.42 11.45 -0.64
C GLU A 69 -51.18 10.54 -0.77
N LYS A 70 -51.34 9.23 -0.59
CA LYS A 70 -50.28 8.24 -0.84
C LYS A 70 -49.81 8.25 -2.29
N ARG A 71 -50.75 8.36 -3.25
CA ARG A 71 -50.41 8.46 -4.68
C ARG A 71 -49.67 9.76 -4.99
N ALA A 72 -50.10 10.89 -4.40
CA ALA A 72 -49.44 12.17 -4.57
C ALA A 72 -48.00 12.17 -4.01
N LYS A 73 -47.79 11.59 -2.82
CA LYS A 73 -46.45 11.45 -2.20
C LYS A 73 -45.54 10.52 -3.02
N ALA A 74 -46.05 9.38 -3.48
CA ALA A 74 -45.30 8.47 -4.36
C ALA A 74 -44.96 9.11 -5.73
N GLU A 75 -45.79 10.02 -6.23
CA GLU A 75 -45.48 10.77 -7.45
C GLU A 75 -44.43 11.87 -7.20
N ALA A 76 -44.44 12.50 -6.02
CA ALA A 76 -43.40 13.45 -5.60
C ALA A 76 -42.04 12.76 -5.41
N GLU A 77 -41.98 11.61 -4.74
CA GLU A 77 -40.76 10.81 -4.59
C GLU A 77 -40.20 10.35 -5.93
N LYS A 78 -41.06 10.00 -6.89
CA LYS A 78 -40.63 9.69 -8.26
C LYS A 78 -40.00 10.88 -8.95
N ARG A 79 -40.55 12.08 -8.77
CA ARG A 79 -39.98 13.32 -9.34
C ARG A 79 -38.62 13.64 -8.71
N GLU A 80 -38.48 13.47 -7.41
CA GLU A 80 -37.20 13.66 -6.71
C GLU A 80 -36.14 12.63 -7.13
N GLN A 81 -36.53 11.36 -7.30
CA GLN A 81 -35.65 10.34 -7.88
C GLN A 81 -35.29 10.61 -9.36
N GLU A 82 -36.16 11.29 -10.11
CA GLU A 82 -35.86 11.76 -11.46
C GLU A 82 -34.92 12.97 -11.49
N GLU A 83 -34.87 13.77 -10.43
CA GLU A 83 -33.91 14.85 -10.25
C GLU A 83 -32.52 14.32 -9.85
N ASP A 84 -32.47 13.30 -8.98
CA ASP A 84 -31.23 12.70 -8.46
C ASP A 84 -30.84 11.34 -9.08
N ARG A 85 -30.88 11.25 -10.42
CA ARG A 85 -30.67 9.99 -11.17
C ARG A 85 -29.32 9.29 -10.94
N ASN A 86 -28.32 10.01 -10.44
CA ASN A 86 -26.95 9.51 -10.26
C ASN A 86 -26.63 9.05 -8.83
N LYS A 87 -27.59 9.13 -7.90
CA LYS A 87 -27.47 8.50 -6.59
C LYS A 87 -27.62 6.98 -6.71
N ARG A 88 -27.06 6.27 -5.73
CA ARG A 88 -27.19 4.81 -5.63
C ARG A 88 -28.67 4.45 -5.49
N LEU A 89 -29.12 3.50 -6.29
CA LEU A 89 -30.47 2.93 -6.15
C LEU A 89 -30.56 2.19 -4.81
N LYS A 90 -31.34 2.73 -3.88
CA LYS A 90 -31.68 2.05 -2.63
C LYS A 90 -32.73 0.97 -2.92
N THR A 91 -32.62 -0.16 -2.22
CA THR A 91 -33.64 -1.22 -2.30
C THR A 91 -34.92 -0.72 -1.66
N LYS A 92 -36.06 -0.90 -2.34
CA LYS A 92 -37.36 -0.60 -1.75
C LYS A 92 -37.59 -1.49 -0.54
N VAL A 93 -38.17 -0.90 0.51
CA VAL A 93 -38.60 -1.62 1.71
C VAL A 93 -39.52 -2.77 1.29
N ASN A 94 -39.25 -3.97 1.78
CA ASN A 94 -40.09 -5.12 1.50
C ASN A 94 -41.41 -4.97 2.29
N PRO A 95 -42.59 -4.97 1.62
CA PRO A 95 -43.88 -4.80 2.30
C PRO A 95 -44.18 -5.88 3.34
N THR A 96 -43.50 -7.04 3.29
CA THR A 96 -43.66 -8.11 4.28
C THR A 96 -42.82 -7.93 5.54
N THR A 97 -41.93 -6.95 5.60
CA THR A 97 -41.12 -6.68 6.79
C THR A 97 -41.96 -5.89 7.79
N HIS A 98 -42.21 -6.48 8.97
CA HIS A 98 -43.05 -5.88 10.01
C HIS A 98 -42.26 -5.23 11.15
N MET A 99 -40.99 -5.60 11.34
CA MET A 99 -40.14 -5.06 12.40
C MET A 99 -38.67 -5.27 12.06
N TYR A 100 -37.83 -4.28 12.37
CA TYR A 100 -36.38 -4.42 12.43
C TYR A 100 -35.97 -4.56 13.89
N THR A 101 -35.05 -5.48 14.20
CA THR A 101 -34.53 -5.70 15.55
C THR A 101 -33.24 -4.92 15.78
N HIS A 102 -32.37 -4.87 14.78
CA HIS A 102 -31.06 -4.22 14.86
C HIS A 102 -30.82 -3.31 13.65
N CYS A 103 -29.79 -2.45 13.74
CA CYS A 103 -29.28 -1.71 12.60
C CYS A 103 -27.77 -1.88 12.49
N GLU A 104 -27.29 -2.02 11.25
CA GLU A 104 -25.88 -2.06 10.93
C GLU A 104 -25.22 -0.72 11.30
N ILE A 105 -24.02 -0.77 11.89
CA ILE A 105 -23.30 0.44 12.33
C ILE A 105 -22.92 1.29 11.11
N HIS A 106 -22.25 0.66 10.14
CA HIS A 106 -21.96 1.25 8.85
C HIS A 106 -21.57 0.14 7.85
N PRO A 107 -22.17 0.08 6.65
CA PRO A 107 -21.90 -0.99 5.69
C PRO A 107 -20.43 -1.16 5.27
N SER A 108 -19.57 -0.15 5.47
CA SER A 108 -18.14 -0.26 5.19
C SER A 108 -17.40 -1.24 6.09
N MET A 109 -17.94 -1.56 7.27
CA MET A 109 -17.27 -2.42 8.26
C MET A 109 -17.25 -3.90 7.86
N ILE A 110 -18.02 -4.30 6.85
CA ILE A 110 -17.93 -5.63 6.23
C ILE A 110 -16.58 -5.88 5.53
N LEU A 111 -15.85 -4.82 5.20
CA LEU A 111 -14.60 -4.91 4.45
C LEU A 111 -13.43 -5.34 5.36
N GLY A 112 -12.64 -6.31 4.88
CA GLY A 112 -11.37 -6.64 5.51
C GLY A 112 -10.34 -5.50 5.41
N ILE A 113 -9.28 -5.58 6.23
CA ILE A 113 -8.23 -4.56 6.35
C ILE A 113 -7.62 -4.16 4.97
N CYS A 114 -7.37 -5.12 4.10
CA CYS A 114 -6.78 -4.84 2.78
C CYS A 114 -7.80 -4.29 1.78
N ALA A 115 -9.09 -4.52 1.99
CA ALA A 115 -10.16 -4.01 1.12
C ALA A 115 -10.59 -2.59 1.52
N SER A 116 -10.52 -2.26 2.82
CA SER A 116 -10.88 -0.93 3.34
C SER A 116 -9.91 0.17 2.89
N ILE A 117 -8.70 -0.19 2.44
CA ILE A 117 -7.75 0.74 1.82
C ILE A 117 -7.99 0.95 0.33
N ILE A 118 -9.02 0.36 -0.28
CA ILE A 118 -9.37 0.58 -1.70
C ILE A 118 -10.36 1.74 -1.76
N PRO A 119 -10.16 2.77 -2.61
CA PRO A 119 -11.11 3.88 -2.72
C PRO A 119 -12.30 3.45 -3.59
N PHE A 120 -13.52 3.83 -3.21
CA PHE A 120 -14.76 3.49 -3.94
C PHE A 120 -14.86 1.99 -4.36
N PRO A 121 -14.67 1.03 -3.43
CA PRO A 121 -14.67 -0.39 -3.77
C PRO A 121 -16.03 -0.90 -4.29
N ASP A 122 -17.10 -0.18 -4.01
CA ASP A 122 -18.49 -0.42 -4.43
C ASP A 122 -18.78 -0.05 -5.90
N HIS A 123 -17.99 0.86 -6.49
CA HIS A 123 -18.19 1.33 -7.88
C HIS A 123 -17.51 0.46 -8.96
N ASN A 124 -16.72 -0.55 -8.59
CA ASN A 124 -16.10 -1.44 -9.56
C ASN A 124 -17.10 -2.53 -10.00
N GLN A 125 -17.66 -2.36 -11.20
CA GLN A 125 -18.92 -2.95 -11.70
C GLN A 125 -18.90 -4.46 -12.05
N GLN A 126 -17.82 -5.21 -11.76
CA GLN A 126 -17.83 -6.68 -11.63
C GLN A 126 -17.31 -7.05 -10.23
N GLN A 127 -18.24 -7.08 -9.27
CA GLN A 127 -18.10 -6.92 -7.81
C GLN A 127 -17.27 -7.96 -7.02
N SER A 128 -16.18 -8.54 -7.54
CA SER A 128 -15.31 -9.40 -6.70
C SER A 128 -13.82 -9.50 -7.13
N PRO A 129 -13.47 -9.74 -8.41
CA PRO A 129 -12.10 -10.16 -8.72
C PRO A 129 -11.06 -9.05 -8.56
N ARG A 130 -11.37 -7.81 -8.97
CA ARG A 130 -10.40 -6.69 -8.94
C ARG A 130 -10.09 -6.21 -7.52
N ASN A 131 -11.12 -6.10 -6.68
CA ASN A 131 -10.94 -5.79 -5.26
C ASN A 131 -10.14 -6.90 -4.55
N THR A 132 -10.38 -8.16 -4.92
CA THR A 132 -9.59 -9.31 -4.43
C THR A 132 -8.14 -9.24 -4.90
N TYR A 133 -7.91 -8.93 -6.18
CA TYR A 133 -6.57 -8.74 -6.73
C TYR A 133 -5.83 -7.62 -6.01
N GLN A 134 -6.47 -6.48 -5.79
CA GLN A 134 -5.85 -5.40 -5.05
C GLN A 134 -5.53 -5.80 -3.62
N SER A 135 -6.44 -6.50 -2.94
CA SER A 135 -6.22 -6.96 -1.58
C SER A 135 -5.00 -7.90 -1.48
N ALA A 136 -4.77 -8.71 -2.50
CA ALA A 136 -3.58 -9.56 -2.59
C ALA A 136 -2.31 -8.78 -3.00
N MET A 137 -2.41 -7.89 -3.98
CA MET A 137 -1.30 -7.06 -4.48
C MET A 137 -0.83 -6.04 -3.45
N GLY A 138 -1.73 -5.49 -2.64
CA GLY A 138 -1.42 -4.52 -1.60
C GLY A 138 -0.44 -5.06 -0.55
N LYS A 139 -0.43 -6.38 -0.31
CA LYS A 139 0.56 -7.04 0.58
C LYS A 139 1.98 -7.03 0.02
N GLN A 140 2.12 -6.83 -1.30
CA GLN A 140 3.41 -6.73 -2.00
C GLN A 140 3.86 -5.27 -2.15
N ALA A 141 3.08 -4.30 -1.65
CA ALA A 141 3.41 -2.90 -1.73
C ALA A 141 4.68 -2.57 -0.92
N MET A 142 5.33 -1.48 -1.31
CA MET A 142 6.55 -0.98 -0.66
C MET A 142 6.23 0.30 0.10
N GLY A 143 6.74 0.42 1.31
CA GLY A 143 6.47 1.57 2.18
C GLY A 143 7.19 1.45 3.50
N PHE A 144 6.82 2.30 4.46
CA PHE A 144 7.24 2.07 5.84
C PHE A 144 6.39 0.96 6.43
N PHE A 145 7.03 -0.12 6.90
CA PHE A 145 6.35 -1.15 7.68
C PHE A 145 6.32 -0.78 9.18
N LEU A 146 7.41 -0.24 9.71
CA LEU A 146 7.53 0.22 11.10
C LEU A 146 8.51 1.40 11.17
N THR A 147 8.29 2.32 12.12
CA THR A 147 9.17 3.49 12.33
C THR A 147 10.55 3.13 12.86
N ASN A 148 10.68 2.01 13.59
CA ASN A 148 11.94 1.54 14.17
C ASN A 148 12.78 0.67 13.22
N TYR A 149 12.48 0.66 11.91
CA TYR A 149 13.21 -0.14 10.92
C TYR A 149 14.73 0.11 10.94
N SER A 150 15.16 1.34 11.26
CA SER A 150 16.57 1.73 11.28
C SER A 150 17.37 0.97 12.34
N ARG A 151 16.74 0.55 13.45
CA ARG A 151 17.37 -0.23 14.51
C ARG A 151 17.13 -1.73 14.36
N ARG A 152 16.08 -2.12 13.63
CA ARG A 152 15.67 -3.51 13.49
C ARG A 152 16.49 -4.22 12.40
N MET A 153 16.99 -5.40 12.73
CA MET A 153 17.78 -6.25 11.83
C MET A 153 16.90 -7.34 11.20
N ASP A 154 16.14 -6.98 10.17
CA ASP A 154 15.36 -7.94 9.38
C ASP A 154 16.16 -8.55 8.24
N THR A 155 15.80 -9.77 7.82
CA THR A 155 16.46 -10.47 6.71
C THR A 155 16.34 -9.72 5.40
N MET A 156 15.14 -9.20 5.09
CA MET A 156 14.88 -8.37 3.93
C MET A 156 13.91 -7.27 4.32
N ALA A 157 14.19 -6.03 3.92
CA ALA A 157 13.28 -4.91 4.10
C ALA A 157 13.33 -3.98 2.89
N ASN A 158 12.15 -3.50 2.48
CA ASN A 158 11.96 -2.58 1.38
C ASN A 158 11.28 -1.33 1.89
N ILE A 159 11.89 -0.17 1.69
CA ILE A 159 11.39 1.09 2.23
C ILE A 159 11.40 2.15 1.15
N LEU A 160 10.29 2.86 1.00
CA LEU A 160 10.17 3.93 0.03
C LEU A 160 10.87 5.21 0.53
N TYR A 161 11.50 5.98 -0.35
CA TYR A 161 12.18 7.23 0.02
C TYR A 161 11.20 8.31 0.49
N TYR A 162 10.11 8.51 -0.25
CA TYR A 162 9.16 9.60 -0.01
C TYR A 162 7.71 9.10 -0.05
N PRO A 163 7.25 8.28 0.91
CA PRO A 163 5.86 7.86 0.95
C PRO A 163 4.94 9.06 1.19
N GLN A 164 3.78 9.06 0.52
CA GLN A 164 2.81 10.15 0.57
C GLN A 164 1.46 9.63 1.03
N LYS A 165 0.71 10.49 1.71
CA LYS A 165 -0.69 10.21 2.04
C LYS A 165 -1.50 10.14 0.74
N PRO A 166 -2.39 9.15 0.58
CA PRO A 166 -3.31 9.14 -0.55
C PRO A 166 -4.18 10.40 -0.52
N LEU A 167 -4.44 10.99 -1.69
CA LEU A 167 -5.32 12.18 -1.81
C LEU A 167 -6.79 11.82 -1.57
N ALA A 168 -7.22 10.68 -2.10
CA ALA A 168 -8.52 10.08 -1.88
C ALA A 168 -8.41 8.98 -0.81
N THR A 169 -8.92 9.26 0.39
CA THR A 169 -8.81 8.39 1.57
C THR A 169 -10.16 7.87 2.02
N THR A 170 -10.19 6.65 2.55
CA THR A 170 -11.38 6.15 3.24
C THR A 170 -11.29 6.50 4.72
N ARG A 171 -12.42 6.71 5.40
CA ARG A 171 -12.42 6.97 6.86
C ARG A 171 -11.76 5.83 7.64
N SER A 172 -11.88 4.60 7.16
CA SER A 172 -11.24 3.42 7.76
C SER A 172 -9.71 3.51 7.81
N MET A 173 -9.07 4.28 6.93
CA MET A 173 -7.61 4.48 6.95
C MET A 173 -7.11 5.18 8.20
N GLU A 174 -7.96 5.96 8.86
CA GLU A 174 -7.63 6.65 10.09
C GLU A 174 -7.41 5.65 11.23
N PHE A 175 -8.31 4.68 11.37
CA PHE A 175 -8.21 3.62 12.37
C PHE A 175 -7.04 2.67 12.08
N LEU A 176 -6.75 2.42 10.80
CA LEU A 176 -5.63 1.58 10.37
C LEU A 176 -4.26 2.29 10.43
N LYS A 177 -4.22 3.58 10.78
CA LYS A 177 -2.99 4.40 10.76
C LYS A 177 -2.28 4.43 9.40
N PHE A 178 -3.01 4.18 8.32
CA PHE A 178 -2.46 4.16 6.96
C PHE A 178 -2.02 5.56 6.49
N ARG A 179 -2.65 6.62 7.02
CA ARG A 179 -2.21 8.02 6.82
C ARG A 179 -0.84 8.31 7.43
N GLU A 180 -0.49 7.64 8.52
CA GLU A 180 0.78 7.85 9.23
C GLU A 180 1.92 7.03 8.60
N LEU A 181 1.61 5.81 8.14
CA LEU A 181 2.55 4.91 7.45
C LEU A 181 2.03 4.53 6.06
N PRO A 182 2.18 5.41 5.06
CA PRO A 182 1.70 5.13 3.71
C PRO A 182 2.59 4.12 2.97
N ALA A 183 1.95 3.36 2.08
CA ALA A 183 2.58 2.35 1.22
C ALA A 183 2.62 2.75 -0.28
N GLY A 184 2.59 4.06 -0.58
CA GLY A 184 2.55 4.56 -1.95
C GLY A 184 2.99 6.02 -2.11
N GLN A 185 2.93 6.50 -3.35
CA GLN A 185 3.13 7.91 -3.71
C GLN A 185 2.03 8.33 -4.66
N ASN A 186 1.61 9.58 -4.58
CA ASN A 186 0.73 10.17 -5.57
C ASN A 186 1.57 10.50 -6.82
N ALA A 187 1.04 10.17 -7.99
CA ALA A 187 1.68 10.45 -9.27
C ALA A 187 0.67 11.14 -10.18
N ILE A 188 1.14 12.03 -11.04
CA ILE A 188 0.31 12.63 -12.09
C ILE A 188 0.18 11.59 -13.20
N VAL A 189 -1.01 10.99 -13.31
CA VAL A 189 -1.31 9.95 -14.29
C VAL A 189 -2.09 10.57 -15.45
N ALA A 190 -1.68 10.27 -16.68
CA ALA A 190 -2.43 10.60 -17.88
C ALA A 190 -2.91 9.34 -18.59
N ILE A 191 -4.15 9.33 -19.07
CA ILE A 191 -4.73 8.20 -19.81
C ILE A 191 -4.71 8.53 -21.30
N ALA A 192 -3.69 8.04 -22.01
CA ALA A 192 -3.51 8.33 -23.43
C ALA A 192 -2.75 7.23 -24.18
N CYS A 193 -3.07 7.02 -25.46
CA CYS A 193 -2.23 6.23 -26.35
C CYS A 193 -1.05 7.10 -26.82
N TYR A 194 0.17 6.76 -26.38
CA TYR A 194 1.38 7.51 -26.73
C TYR A 194 2.52 6.57 -27.12
N SER A 195 3.14 6.79 -28.28
CA SER A 195 4.31 6.05 -28.82
C SER A 195 4.20 4.51 -28.91
N GLY A 196 3.08 3.88 -28.53
CA GLY A 196 2.86 2.43 -28.59
C GLY A 196 3.51 1.61 -27.47
N TYR A 197 4.42 2.18 -26.68
CA TYR A 197 5.13 1.51 -25.58
C TYR A 197 4.32 1.37 -24.28
N ASN A 198 3.04 1.73 -24.29
CA ASN A 198 2.10 1.48 -23.20
C ASN A 198 1.03 0.41 -23.56
N GLN A 199 1.31 -0.46 -24.53
CA GLN A 199 0.40 -1.56 -24.88
C GLN A 199 0.48 -2.73 -23.88
N GLU A 200 -0.58 -3.53 -23.78
CA GLU A 200 -0.60 -4.79 -23.02
C GLU A 200 -0.08 -4.67 -21.57
N ASP A 201 -0.62 -3.72 -20.81
CA ASP A 201 -0.27 -3.47 -19.40
C ASP A 201 1.13 -2.92 -19.15
N SER A 202 1.81 -2.47 -20.20
CA SER A 202 2.98 -1.60 -20.02
C SER A 202 2.55 -0.16 -19.72
N VAL A 203 3.36 0.52 -18.92
CA VAL A 203 3.20 1.94 -18.60
C VAL A 203 4.43 2.71 -19.05
N ILE A 204 4.21 3.93 -19.50
CA ILE A 204 5.28 4.88 -19.80
C ILE A 204 5.52 5.71 -18.54
N MET A 205 6.77 5.85 -18.13
CA MET A 205 7.12 6.65 -16.95
C MET A 205 8.06 7.82 -17.32
N ASN A 206 7.92 8.94 -16.62
CA ASN A 206 8.76 10.11 -16.81
C ASN A 206 10.13 9.92 -16.12
N GLN A 207 11.19 9.84 -16.92
CA GLN A 207 12.56 9.73 -16.45
C GLN A 207 12.95 10.90 -15.55
N SER A 208 12.54 12.12 -15.90
CA SER A 208 12.86 13.31 -15.09
C SER A 208 12.22 13.23 -13.69
N SER A 209 11.06 12.59 -13.57
CA SER A 209 10.43 12.34 -12.26
C SER A 209 11.16 11.26 -11.47
N ILE A 210 11.61 10.17 -12.13
CA ILE A 210 12.46 9.13 -11.51
C ILE A 210 13.79 9.73 -11.02
N ASP A 211 14.39 10.62 -11.81
CA ASP A 211 15.64 11.31 -11.48
C ASP A 211 15.49 12.23 -10.26
N ARG A 212 14.31 12.83 -10.08
CA ARG A 212 13.93 13.63 -8.91
C ARG A 212 13.60 12.78 -7.67
N GLY A 213 13.40 11.47 -7.83
CA GLY A 213 13.19 10.54 -6.72
C GLY A 213 11.84 9.81 -6.69
N LEU A 214 11.05 9.89 -7.76
CA LEU A 214 9.81 9.14 -7.89
C LEU A 214 10.09 7.63 -7.74
N PHE A 215 9.32 6.97 -6.87
CA PHE A 215 9.37 5.55 -6.51
C PHE A 215 10.74 4.97 -6.16
N ARG A 216 11.71 5.78 -5.73
CA ARG A 216 12.98 5.27 -5.22
C ARG A 216 12.80 4.53 -3.90
N SER A 217 13.49 3.42 -3.74
CA SER A 217 13.42 2.61 -2.53
C SER A 217 14.80 2.22 -1.99
N LEU A 218 14.86 1.97 -0.69
CA LEU A 218 15.96 1.34 0.01
C LEU A 218 15.64 -0.14 0.17
N PHE A 219 16.56 -0.97 -0.29
CA PHE A 219 16.57 -2.39 -0.04
C PHE A 219 17.62 -2.69 1.03
N PHE A 220 17.20 -3.32 2.12
CA PHE A 220 18.08 -3.83 3.15
C PHE A 220 18.08 -5.35 3.10
N ARG A 221 19.27 -5.94 3.20
CA ARG A 221 19.44 -7.37 3.44
C ARG A 221 20.37 -7.59 4.62
N SER A 222 19.96 -8.45 5.55
CA SER A 222 20.83 -8.88 6.64
C SER A 222 21.37 -10.28 6.39
N TYR A 223 22.65 -10.45 6.67
CA TYR A 223 23.36 -11.72 6.69
C TYR A 223 23.73 -12.01 8.14
N SER A 224 23.48 -13.24 8.59
CA SER A 224 23.82 -13.66 9.94
C SER A 224 24.68 -14.91 9.90
N ASP A 225 25.68 -14.96 10.76
CA ASP A 225 26.52 -16.13 10.99
C ASP A 225 26.81 -16.27 12.48
N GLN A 226 27.11 -17.48 12.92
CA GLN A 226 27.43 -17.80 14.30
C GLN A 226 28.58 -18.77 14.34
N GLU A 227 29.50 -18.64 15.28
CA GLU A 227 30.51 -19.67 15.52
C GLU A 227 29.80 -20.98 15.91
N LYS A 228 30.26 -22.11 15.38
CA LYS A 228 29.80 -23.43 15.82
C LYS A 228 30.92 -24.14 16.54
N LYS A 229 30.56 -24.87 17.60
CA LYS A 229 31.45 -25.85 18.22
C LYS A 229 31.34 -27.14 17.40
N VAL A 230 32.45 -27.54 16.79
CA VAL A 230 32.56 -28.77 16.00
C VAL A 230 33.25 -29.81 16.89
N GLY A 231 32.47 -30.80 17.37
CA GLY A 231 32.99 -31.80 18.30
C GLY A 231 33.22 -31.26 19.72
N LEU A 232 34.12 -31.91 20.48
CA LEU A 232 34.40 -31.54 21.87
C LEU A 232 35.37 -30.36 22.05
N ASN A 233 36.32 -30.17 21.12
CA ASN A 233 37.47 -29.26 21.33
C ASN A 233 37.62 -28.16 20.28
N TYR A 234 36.91 -28.21 19.16
CA TYR A 234 37.10 -27.25 18.07
C TYR A 234 35.98 -26.22 18.03
N THR A 235 36.35 -24.96 18.07
CA THR A 235 35.41 -23.85 17.86
C THR A 235 35.81 -23.13 16.58
N GLU A 236 34.83 -22.89 15.72
CA GLU A 236 34.98 -21.98 14.59
C GLU A 236 35.23 -20.56 15.12
N ILE A 237 36.06 -19.76 14.46
CA ILE A 237 36.41 -18.42 14.93
C ILE A 237 36.18 -17.42 13.81
N PHE A 238 35.63 -16.26 14.14
CA PHE A 238 35.66 -15.09 13.27
C PHE A 238 37.06 -14.47 13.27
N GLU A 239 37.73 -14.54 12.12
CA GLU A 239 39.03 -13.94 11.89
C GLU A 239 39.21 -13.71 10.38
N LYS A 240 40.13 -12.81 10.01
CA LYS A 240 40.49 -12.60 8.62
C LYS A 240 41.31 -13.79 8.09
N PRO A 241 40.81 -14.57 7.10
CA PRO A 241 41.55 -15.69 6.56
C PRO A 241 42.70 -15.20 5.66
N PHE A 242 43.86 -15.83 5.78
CA PHE A 242 45.01 -15.58 4.92
C PHE A 242 45.26 -16.77 3.99
N GLN A 243 45.65 -16.48 2.74
CA GLN A 243 45.92 -17.51 1.72
C GLN A 243 46.99 -18.52 2.15
N GLN A 244 47.95 -18.09 2.98
CA GLN A 244 49.05 -18.94 3.43
C GLN A 244 48.61 -20.01 4.46
N THR A 245 47.62 -19.68 5.30
CA THR A 245 47.22 -20.48 6.47
C THR A 245 45.89 -21.20 6.28
N THR A 246 45.05 -20.74 5.33
CA THR A 246 43.71 -21.27 5.12
C THR A 246 43.60 -22.08 3.83
N LEU A 247 42.85 -23.18 3.91
CA LEU A 247 42.57 -24.10 2.81
C LEU A 247 41.20 -23.76 2.20
N ARG A 248 41.10 -23.87 0.87
CA ARG A 248 39.86 -23.65 0.09
C ARG A 248 39.22 -22.27 0.33
N MET A 249 40.02 -21.20 0.22
CA MET A 249 39.46 -19.85 0.20
C MET A 249 38.48 -19.67 -0.97
N LYS A 250 37.43 -18.90 -0.74
CA LYS A 250 36.47 -18.52 -1.78
C LYS A 250 37.11 -17.53 -2.76
N HIS A 251 36.49 -17.39 -3.93
CA HIS A 251 36.96 -16.49 -5.00
C HIS A 251 36.71 -15.00 -4.72
N GLY A 252 36.12 -14.66 -3.56
CA GLY A 252 35.79 -13.30 -3.16
C GLY A 252 36.99 -12.49 -2.65
N THR A 253 36.81 -11.17 -2.57
CA THR A 253 37.79 -10.26 -1.98
C THR A 253 37.71 -10.28 -0.45
N TYR A 254 38.83 -10.51 0.23
CA TYR A 254 38.94 -10.47 1.70
C TYR A 254 39.57 -9.18 2.23
N ASP A 255 40.05 -8.31 1.34
CA ASP A 255 40.74 -7.06 1.70
C ASP A 255 39.86 -6.10 2.50
N LYS A 256 38.54 -6.18 2.29
CA LYS A 256 37.51 -5.35 2.94
C LYS A 256 37.17 -5.78 4.37
N LEU A 257 37.72 -6.90 4.84
CA LEU A 257 37.55 -7.37 6.21
C LEU A 257 38.61 -6.73 7.12
N ASP A 258 38.18 -6.34 8.31
CA ASP A 258 39.07 -5.92 9.39
C ASP A 258 39.75 -7.16 10.04
N GLU A 259 40.63 -6.94 11.02
CA GLU A 259 41.35 -8.01 11.72
C GLU A 259 40.40 -9.02 12.40
N ASP A 260 39.25 -8.53 12.86
CA ASP A 260 38.18 -9.32 13.47
C ASP A 260 37.44 -10.23 12.46
N GLY A 261 37.79 -10.17 11.17
CA GLY A 261 37.15 -10.94 10.10
C GLY A 261 35.77 -10.40 9.73
N ILE A 262 35.44 -9.15 10.05
CA ILE A 262 34.13 -8.56 9.76
C ILE A 262 34.34 -7.26 8.99
N VAL A 263 33.41 -6.93 8.09
CA VAL A 263 33.45 -5.69 7.31
C VAL A 263 32.97 -4.49 8.16
N ALA A 264 33.69 -3.37 8.11
CA ALA A 264 33.27 -2.14 8.78
C ALA A 264 31.99 -1.54 8.13
N PRO A 265 31.09 -0.93 8.93
CA PRO A 265 30.00 -0.10 8.41
C PRO A 265 30.53 1.03 7.52
N GLY A 266 29.82 1.30 6.42
CA GLY A 266 30.19 2.32 5.42
C GLY A 266 31.01 1.79 4.24
N VAL A 267 31.55 0.57 4.33
CA VAL A 267 32.31 -0.02 3.22
C VAL A 267 31.37 -0.44 2.09
N ARG A 268 31.79 -0.18 0.84
CA ARG A 268 31.07 -0.59 -0.36
C ARG A 268 31.42 -2.04 -0.73
N VAL A 269 30.41 -2.89 -0.81
CA VAL A 269 30.53 -4.33 -1.12
C VAL A 269 29.75 -4.65 -2.39
N SER A 270 30.27 -5.58 -3.20
CA SER A 270 29.71 -5.94 -4.50
C SER A 270 30.00 -7.39 -4.87
N GLY A 271 29.03 -8.05 -5.49
CA GLY A 271 29.25 -9.37 -6.09
C GLY A 271 29.58 -10.42 -5.05
N GLU A 272 30.74 -11.05 -5.17
CA GLU A 272 31.20 -12.15 -4.31
C GLU A 272 32.12 -11.68 -3.17
N ASP A 273 32.16 -10.37 -2.88
CA ASP A 273 32.92 -9.83 -1.75
C ASP A 273 32.54 -10.53 -0.44
N ILE A 274 33.53 -10.81 0.38
CA ILE A 274 33.34 -11.48 1.66
C ILE A 274 32.97 -10.45 2.72
N ILE A 275 31.86 -10.70 3.42
CA ILE A 275 31.34 -9.81 4.47
C ILE A 275 31.62 -10.34 5.88
N ILE A 276 31.73 -11.66 6.03
CA ILE A 276 32.05 -12.32 7.30
C ILE A 276 33.12 -13.38 7.01
N GLY A 277 34.34 -13.13 7.43
CA GLY A 277 35.47 -14.06 7.47
C GLY A 277 35.33 -15.01 8.65
N LYS A 278 35.36 -16.31 8.36
CA LYS A 278 35.17 -17.35 9.35
C LYS A 278 36.00 -18.56 8.99
N THR A 279 36.68 -19.12 9.98
CA THR A 279 37.59 -20.25 9.77
C THR A 279 37.28 -21.38 10.74
N ALA A 280 37.40 -22.61 10.24
CA ALA A 280 37.29 -23.83 11.03
C ALA A 280 38.67 -24.52 11.10
N PRO A 281 39.14 -24.96 12.27
CA PRO A 281 40.31 -25.84 12.34
C PRO A 281 40.00 -27.16 11.62
N ILE A 282 40.97 -27.72 10.91
CA ILE A 282 40.78 -29.00 10.22
C ILE A 282 41.33 -30.12 11.09
N ASP A 283 40.52 -31.17 11.30
CA ASP A 283 40.97 -32.35 12.01
C ASP A 283 42.11 -33.06 11.27
N GLN A 284 43.12 -33.52 12.00
CA GLN A 284 44.29 -34.16 11.40
C GLN A 284 43.99 -35.60 10.95
N GLU A 285 42.96 -36.23 11.52
CA GLU A 285 42.62 -37.64 11.28
C GLU A 285 41.79 -37.88 10.00
N ASN A 286 40.95 -36.91 9.58
CA ASN A 286 40.18 -37.00 8.34
C ASN A 286 41.03 -36.52 7.14
N GLN A 287 41.82 -37.44 6.57
CA GLN A 287 42.63 -37.21 5.38
C GLN A 287 41.77 -37.18 4.10
N ASP A 288 41.19 -36.03 3.77
CA ASP A 288 40.73 -35.76 2.40
C ASP A 288 41.94 -35.70 1.45
N LEU A 289 42.03 -36.67 0.54
CA LEU A 289 43.13 -36.83 -0.42
C LEU A 289 43.28 -35.60 -1.34
N GLY A 290 44.52 -35.10 -1.48
CA GLY A 290 45.03 -34.62 -2.78
C GLY A 290 45.45 -33.15 -2.93
N THR A 291 45.28 -32.25 -1.95
CA THR A 291 45.60 -30.80 -2.15
C THR A 291 46.26 -30.08 -0.96
N ARG A 292 46.74 -30.81 0.06
CA ARG A 292 47.32 -30.18 1.27
C ARG A 292 48.83 -29.92 1.16
N THR A 293 49.22 -28.66 1.33
CA THR A 293 50.53 -28.24 1.85
C THR A 293 50.50 -28.25 3.38
N GLN A 294 51.60 -28.64 4.07
CA GLN A 294 51.67 -28.71 5.55
C GLN A 294 51.37 -27.38 6.27
N SER A 295 51.35 -26.25 5.54
CA SER A 295 51.09 -24.90 6.07
C SER A 295 49.60 -24.61 6.37
N HIS A 296 48.66 -25.32 5.75
CA HIS A 296 47.23 -24.98 5.88
C HIS A 296 46.59 -25.68 7.08
N GLN A 297 46.45 -24.95 8.19
CA GLN A 297 45.89 -25.45 9.45
C GLN A 297 44.38 -25.26 9.56
N ARG A 298 43.82 -24.29 8.83
CA ARG A 298 42.40 -23.89 8.93
C ARG A 298 41.70 -23.99 7.57
N ARG A 299 40.39 -24.22 7.56
CA ARG A 299 39.53 -24.21 6.38
C ARG A 299 38.66 -22.97 6.40
N ASP A 300 38.50 -22.33 5.25
CA ASP A 300 37.62 -21.18 5.11
C ASP A 300 36.15 -21.62 5.04
N ILE A 301 35.32 -21.01 5.88
CA ILE A 301 33.86 -21.16 5.94
C ILE A 301 33.16 -19.79 5.97
N SER A 302 33.83 -18.77 5.44
CA SER A 302 33.34 -17.39 5.33
C SER A 302 32.00 -17.27 4.61
N THR A 303 31.26 -16.21 4.89
CA THR A 303 29.99 -15.89 4.22
C THR A 303 30.20 -14.78 3.19
N PRO A 304 30.06 -15.07 1.87
CA PRO A 304 30.09 -14.05 0.82
C PRO A 304 28.77 -13.29 0.72
N LEU A 305 28.83 -12.10 0.14
CA LEU A 305 27.65 -11.44 -0.41
C LEU A 305 27.08 -12.27 -1.57
N ARG A 306 25.77 -12.12 -1.84
CA ARG A 306 25.16 -12.75 -3.01
C ARG A 306 25.68 -12.05 -4.28
N SER A 307 26.11 -12.82 -5.28
CA SER A 307 26.71 -12.31 -6.52
C SER A 307 25.85 -11.30 -7.30
N THR A 308 24.52 -11.39 -7.20
CA THR A 308 23.58 -10.47 -7.85
C THR A 308 23.32 -9.19 -7.05
N GLU A 309 23.99 -9.02 -5.91
CA GLU A 309 23.74 -7.92 -4.98
C GLU A 309 24.99 -7.07 -4.78
N ASN A 310 24.75 -5.81 -4.49
CA ASN A 310 25.76 -4.81 -4.23
C ASN A 310 25.18 -3.75 -3.31
N GLY A 311 26.00 -3.11 -2.51
CA GLY A 311 25.50 -2.13 -1.55
C GLY A 311 26.59 -1.56 -0.67
N ILE A 312 26.15 -0.87 0.36
CA ILE A 312 27.00 -0.32 1.41
C ILE A 312 26.61 -1.03 2.70
N VAL A 313 27.61 -1.44 3.48
CA VAL A 313 27.36 -2.00 4.81
C VAL A 313 26.76 -0.89 5.67
N ASP A 314 25.57 -1.13 6.20
CA ASP A 314 24.82 -0.15 6.95
C ASP A 314 25.13 -0.24 8.44
N GLN A 315 24.97 -1.43 9.01
CA GLN A 315 25.21 -1.70 10.42
C GLN A 315 25.67 -3.13 10.61
N VAL A 316 26.51 -3.34 11.62
CA VAL A 316 27.00 -4.65 12.05
C VAL A 316 26.70 -4.81 13.53
N ILE A 317 26.09 -5.93 13.90
CA ILE A 317 25.84 -6.29 15.29
C ILE A 317 26.65 -7.53 15.61
N LEU A 318 27.46 -7.41 16.66
CA LEU A 318 28.12 -8.51 17.34
C LEU A 318 27.40 -8.73 18.67
N THR A 319 26.93 -9.95 18.89
CA THR A 319 26.33 -10.36 20.15
C THR A 319 26.80 -11.77 20.50
N VAL A 320 26.44 -12.23 21.69
CA VAL A 320 26.69 -13.59 22.14
C VAL A 320 25.33 -14.29 22.25
N ASN A 321 25.23 -15.51 21.70
CA ASN A 321 24.04 -16.34 21.82
C ASN A 321 23.94 -16.95 23.23
N ALA A 322 22.80 -17.57 23.56
CA ALA A 322 22.59 -18.26 24.84
C ALA A 322 23.68 -19.31 25.16
N ASP A 323 24.28 -19.91 24.13
CA ASP A 323 25.36 -20.91 24.26
C ASP A 323 26.76 -20.31 24.52
N ASN A 324 26.85 -19.01 24.80
CA ASN A 324 28.10 -18.25 24.95
C ASN A 324 29.00 -18.29 23.70
N VAL A 325 28.38 -18.30 22.51
CA VAL A 325 29.08 -18.32 21.23
C VAL A 325 28.84 -17.01 20.46
N LYS A 326 29.87 -16.48 19.77
CA LYS A 326 29.75 -15.21 19.05
C LYS A 326 28.77 -15.36 17.89
N TYR A 327 27.90 -14.37 17.76
CA TYR A 327 26.91 -14.23 16.70
C TYR A 327 27.08 -12.87 16.04
N VAL A 328 27.19 -12.86 14.71
CA VAL A 328 27.40 -11.67 13.91
C VAL A 328 26.24 -11.51 12.95
N LYS A 329 25.71 -10.29 12.86
CA LYS A 329 24.70 -9.91 11.88
C LYS A 329 25.12 -8.65 11.15
N VAL A 330 25.33 -8.76 9.84
CA VAL A 330 25.74 -7.66 8.95
C VAL A 330 24.55 -7.25 8.10
N ARG A 331 24.14 -5.99 8.15
CA ARG A 331 23.11 -5.41 7.29
C ARG A 331 23.74 -4.62 6.17
N VAL A 332 23.36 -4.93 4.93
CA VAL A 332 23.78 -4.23 3.72
C VAL A 332 22.57 -3.47 3.17
N ARG A 333 22.77 -2.22 2.77
CA ARG A 333 21.76 -1.38 2.15
C ARG A 333 22.09 -1.06 0.70
N THR A 334 21.06 -1.00 -0.13
CA THR A 334 21.16 -0.69 -1.55
C THR A 334 20.00 0.22 -1.94
N THR A 335 20.28 1.29 -2.67
CA THR A 335 19.21 2.08 -3.29
C THR A 335 18.77 1.42 -4.58
N LYS A 336 17.46 1.22 -4.73
CA LYS A 336 16.82 0.73 -5.95
C LYS A 336 16.06 1.88 -6.59
N ILE A 337 16.46 2.20 -7.82
CA ILE A 337 15.82 3.22 -8.66
C ILE A 337 14.92 2.47 -9.64
N PRO A 338 13.69 2.94 -9.91
CA PRO A 338 12.81 2.34 -10.92
C PRO A 338 13.51 2.15 -12.26
N GLN A 339 13.38 0.94 -12.82
CA GLN A 339 13.92 0.55 -14.11
C GLN A 339 12.85 -0.09 -15.00
N ILE A 340 13.14 -0.16 -16.30
CA ILE A 340 12.29 -0.87 -17.27
C ILE A 340 12.10 -2.31 -16.82
N GLY A 341 10.85 -2.78 -16.80
CA GLY A 341 10.46 -4.09 -16.29
C GLY A 341 10.01 -4.10 -14.82
N ASP A 342 10.25 -3.04 -14.05
CA ASP A 342 9.71 -2.92 -12.69
C ASP A 342 8.18 -2.82 -12.72
N LYS A 343 7.55 -3.35 -11.68
CA LYS A 343 6.11 -3.53 -11.57
C LYS A 343 5.50 -2.46 -10.68
N PHE A 344 4.45 -1.81 -11.17
CA PHE A 344 3.64 -0.84 -10.46
C PHE A 344 2.18 -1.28 -10.50
N ALA A 345 1.40 -0.85 -9.52
CA ALA A 345 -0.04 -1.09 -9.54
C ALA A 345 -0.78 0.12 -8.95
N SER A 346 -1.95 0.43 -9.49
CA SER A 346 -2.90 1.33 -8.82
C SER A 346 -3.59 0.61 -7.65
N ARG A 347 -4.45 1.31 -6.92
CA ARG A 347 -5.31 0.73 -5.87
C ARG A 347 -6.54 -0.02 -6.40
N HIS A 348 -6.62 -0.28 -7.71
CA HIS A 348 -7.77 -0.94 -8.35
C HIS A 348 -7.40 -2.26 -9.03
N GLY A 349 -6.30 -2.89 -8.62
CA GLY A 349 -5.83 -4.15 -9.22
C GLY A 349 -5.33 -3.97 -10.67
N GLN A 350 -4.86 -2.77 -11.00
CA GLN A 350 -4.29 -2.40 -12.30
C GLN A 350 -2.77 -2.51 -12.23
N LYS A 351 -2.25 -3.72 -12.41
CA LYS A 351 -0.80 -3.94 -12.47
C LYS A 351 -0.27 -3.58 -13.86
N GLY A 352 0.87 -2.91 -13.89
CA GLY A 352 1.63 -2.69 -15.11
C GLY A 352 3.13 -2.70 -14.89
N THR A 353 3.89 -2.89 -15.97
CA THR A 353 5.35 -2.84 -15.97
C THR A 353 5.84 -1.61 -16.71
N ILE A 354 6.94 -1.00 -16.27
CA ILE A 354 7.56 0.09 -17.05
C ILE A 354 7.99 -0.47 -18.41
N GLY A 355 7.37 0.00 -19.50
CA GLY A 355 7.72 -0.37 -20.86
C GLY A 355 8.88 0.47 -21.41
N VAL A 356 8.80 1.78 -21.20
CA VAL A 356 9.85 2.74 -21.57
C VAL A 356 9.82 3.94 -20.62
N THR A 357 10.95 4.61 -20.48
CA THR A 357 11.05 5.91 -19.80
C THR A 357 11.35 7.01 -20.81
N TYR A 358 10.61 8.12 -20.72
CA TYR A 358 10.84 9.32 -21.54
C TYR A 358 11.28 10.48 -20.66
N ARG A 359 12.14 11.35 -21.18
CA ARG A 359 12.48 12.60 -20.49
C ARG A 359 11.36 13.61 -20.64
N GLN A 360 11.37 14.65 -19.80
CA GLN A 360 10.30 15.64 -19.74
C GLN A 360 10.01 16.33 -21.09
N GLU A 361 11.03 16.53 -21.93
CA GLU A 361 10.90 17.11 -23.27
C GLU A 361 10.10 16.25 -24.26
N ASP A 362 10.16 14.93 -24.13
CA ASP A 362 9.50 13.98 -25.04
C ASP A 362 8.07 13.66 -24.59
N MET A 363 7.71 14.04 -23.36
CA MET A 363 6.41 13.80 -22.76
C MET A 363 5.37 14.82 -23.23
N PRO A 364 4.08 14.43 -23.32
CA PRO A 364 3.02 15.40 -23.58
C PRO A 364 2.90 16.37 -22.40
N PHE A 365 2.62 17.64 -22.69
CA PHE A 365 2.45 18.68 -21.69
C PHE A 365 1.10 19.39 -21.84
N SER A 366 0.52 19.84 -20.72
CA SER A 366 -0.72 20.62 -20.71
C SER A 366 -0.46 22.08 -21.07
N ARG A 367 -1.53 22.88 -21.27
CA ARG A 367 -1.40 24.34 -21.46
C ARG A 367 -0.70 25.03 -20.27
N GLU A 368 -0.83 24.45 -19.08
CA GLU A 368 -0.22 24.95 -17.84
C GLU A 368 1.25 24.55 -17.70
N GLY A 369 1.77 23.73 -18.63
CA GLY A 369 3.13 23.19 -18.59
C GLY A 369 3.28 21.96 -17.69
N LEU A 370 2.17 21.34 -17.25
CA LEU A 370 2.20 20.11 -16.48
C LEU A 370 2.53 18.93 -17.41
N THR A 371 3.49 18.11 -16.98
CA THR A 371 3.88 16.87 -17.64
C THR A 371 3.52 15.69 -16.74
N PRO A 372 2.93 14.61 -17.29
CA PRO A 372 2.56 13.46 -16.48
C PRO A 372 3.80 12.70 -16.00
N ASP A 373 3.67 12.07 -14.84
CA ASP A 373 4.68 11.16 -14.29
C ASP A 373 4.54 9.77 -14.89
N ILE A 374 3.30 9.33 -15.14
CA ILE A 374 2.97 8.02 -15.70
C ILE A 374 1.89 8.19 -16.77
N ILE A 375 2.04 7.51 -17.90
CA ILE A 375 0.99 7.40 -18.93
C ILE A 375 0.52 5.95 -19.01
N ILE A 376 -0.78 5.76 -18.80
CA ILE A 376 -1.45 4.46 -18.95
C ILE A 376 -2.28 4.44 -20.24
N ASN A 377 -2.49 3.25 -20.77
CA ASN A 377 -3.23 3.08 -22.01
C ASN A 377 -4.74 3.03 -21.77
N PRO A 378 -5.55 3.81 -22.52
CA PRO A 378 -7.00 3.78 -22.46
C PRO A 378 -7.63 2.39 -22.61
N HIS A 379 -7.03 1.48 -23.39
CA HIS A 379 -7.56 0.13 -23.59
C HIS A 379 -7.67 -0.70 -22.31
N ALA A 380 -6.92 -0.32 -21.26
CA ALA A 380 -6.98 -0.96 -19.96
C ALA A 380 -8.31 -0.72 -19.23
N ILE A 381 -9.04 0.34 -19.53
CA ILE A 381 -10.23 0.73 -18.76
C ILE A 381 -11.50 -0.02 -19.20
N PRO A 382 -11.89 -0.05 -20.50
CA PRO A 382 -13.15 -0.69 -20.91
C PRO A 382 -13.17 -2.20 -20.64
N SER A 383 -12.03 -2.88 -20.85
CA SER A 383 -11.89 -4.32 -20.65
C SER A 383 -11.92 -4.74 -19.18
N ARG A 384 -11.51 -3.83 -18.27
CA ARG A 384 -11.39 -4.13 -16.83
C ARG A 384 -12.50 -3.52 -15.99
N MET A 385 -13.26 -2.59 -16.56
CA MET A 385 -14.39 -1.92 -15.92
C MET A 385 -14.01 -1.30 -14.57
N THR A 386 -12.78 -0.77 -14.46
CA THR A 386 -12.23 -0.12 -13.25
C THR A 386 -12.65 1.34 -13.17
N ILE A 387 -13.94 1.60 -13.08
CA ILE A 387 -14.51 2.96 -13.04
C ILE A 387 -14.04 3.72 -11.79
N ALA A 388 -13.88 3.02 -10.66
CA ALA A 388 -13.39 3.64 -9.42
C ALA A 388 -11.98 4.26 -9.57
N HIS A 389 -11.16 3.74 -10.49
CA HIS A 389 -9.86 4.34 -10.81
C HIS A 389 -10.01 5.73 -11.42
N LEU A 390 -10.99 5.93 -12.30
CA LEU A 390 -11.30 7.23 -12.89
C LEU A 390 -11.88 8.20 -11.85
N ILE A 391 -12.77 7.70 -10.99
CA ILE A 391 -13.38 8.51 -9.91
C ILE A 391 -12.29 8.95 -8.91
N GLU A 392 -11.36 8.07 -8.56
CA GLU A 392 -10.19 8.41 -7.72
C GLU A 392 -9.36 9.53 -8.34
N CYS A 393 -9.08 9.48 -9.64
CA CYS A 393 -8.35 10.54 -10.34
C CYS A 393 -9.08 11.88 -10.32
N LEU A 394 -10.40 11.89 -10.56
CA LEU A 394 -11.22 13.11 -10.52
C LEU A 394 -11.27 13.72 -9.11
N LEU A 395 -11.55 12.90 -8.11
CA LEU A 395 -11.60 13.35 -6.72
C LEU A 395 -10.24 13.86 -6.25
N SER A 396 -9.16 13.13 -6.57
CA SER A 396 -7.80 13.54 -6.22
C SER A 396 -7.43 14.90 -6.83
N LYS A 397 -7.90 15.19 -8.04
CA LYS A 397 -7.69 16.48 -8.69
C LYS A 397 -8.46 17.61 -8.01
N VAL A 398 -9.70 17.37 -7.59
CA VAL A 398 -10.46 18.35 -6.77
C VAL A 398 -9.74 18.59 -5.44
N SER A 399 -9.33 17.51 -4.77
CA SER A 399 -8.60 17.57 -3.51
C SER A 399 -7.32 18.41 -3.59
N THR A 400 -6.55 18.32 -4.68
CA THR A 400 -5.34 19.15 -4.85
C THR A 400 -5.65 20.61 -5.12
N LEU A 401 -6.80 20.92 -5.73
CA LEU A 401 -7.20 22.30 -6.02
C LEU A 401 -7.80 23.00 -4.78
N GLU A 402 -8.62 22.30 -4.01
CA GLU A 402 -9.23 22.85 -2.79
C GLU A 402 -8.31 22.76 -1.57
N GLY A 403 -7.30 21.90 -1.60
CA GLY A 403 -6.41 21.64 -0.47
C GLY A 403 -7.06 20.81 0.64
N MET A 404 -8.10 20.03 0.30
CA MET A 404 -8.84 19.17 1.23
C MET A 404 -8.64 17.69 0.87
N GLU A 405 -8.63 16.80 1.86
CA GLU A 405 -8.61 15.35 1.62
C GLU A 405 -9.97 14.90 1.05
N GLY A 406 -9.95 14.11 -0.03
CA GLY A 406 -11.16 13.56 -0.63
C GLY A 406 -11.63 12.32 0.13
N ASP A 407 -12.91 12.30 0.53
CA ASP A 407 -13.52 11.12 1.14
C ASP A 407 -13.92 10.12 0.04
N ALA A 408 -13.27 8.96 0.04
CA ALA A 408 -13.50 7.86 -0.88
C ALA A 408 -14.09 6.62 -0.18
N THR A 409 -14.72 6.82 0.99
CA THR A 409 -15.38 5.77 1.76
C THR A 409 -16.50 5.12 0.94
N PRO A 410 -16.60 3.79 0.92
CA PRO A 410 -17.68 3.10 0.21
C PRO A 410 -19.06 3.47 0.75
N PHE A 411 -20.07 3.37 -0.11
CA PHE A 411 -21.47 3.58 0.24
C PHE A 411 -21.80 4.98 0.76
N THR A 412 -21.01 5.99 0.37
CA THR A 412 -21.28 7.40 0.66
C THR A 412 -22.13 8.03 -0.44
N ASP A 413 -22.72 9.19 -0.14
CA ASP A 413 -23.52 9.97 -1.09
C ASP A 413 -22.68 10.77 -2.10
N VAL A 414 -21.37 10.56 -2.13
CA VAL A 414 -20.47 11.25 -3.06
C VAL A 414 -20.73 10.74 -4.47
N THR A 415 -21.27 11.61 -5.33
CA THR A 415 -21.54 11.30 -6.74
C THR A 415 -20.46 11.89 -7.66
N VAL A 416 -20.34 11.35 -8.87
CA VAL A 416 -19.42 11.89 -9.88
C VAL A 416 -19.80 13.31 -10.29
N ASP A 417 -21.10 13.66 -10.23
CA ASP A 417 -21.57 14.97 -10.63
C ASP A 417 -21.23 16.05 -9.61
N SER A 418 -21.29 15.76 -8.30
CA SER A 418 -20.83 16.72 -7.29
C SER A 418 -19.34 17.05 -7.46
N VAL A 419 -18.51 16.03 -7.72
CA VAL A 419 -17.08 16.21 -8.06
C VAL A 419 -16.91 16.99 -9.36
N SER A 420 -17.76 16.74 -10.36
CA SER A 420 -17.72 17.42 -11.66
C SER A 420 -18.06 18.92 -11.57
N GLU A 421 -18.99 19.29 -10.69
CA GLU A 421 -19.35 20.69 -10.41
C GLU A 421 -18.20 21.41 -9.70
N LEU A 422 -17.57 20.76 -8.72
CA LEU A 422 -16.40 21.30 -8.02
C LEU A 422 -15.21 21.52 -8.96
N LEU A 423 -14.95 20.60 -9.90
CA LEU A 423 -13.92 20.81 -10.93
C LEU A 423 -14.23 22.02 -11.81
N ARG A 424 -15.49 22.18 -12.21
CA ARG A 424 -15.91 23.30 -13.06
C ARG A 424 -15.79 24.64 -12.35
N LYS A 425 -16.07 24.68 -11.04
CA LYS A 425 -15.88 25.87 -10.20
C LYS A 425 -14.43 26.38 -10.21
N HIS A 426 -13.45 25.46 -10.35
CA HIS A 426 -12.03 25.78 -10.46
C HIS A 426 -11.56 26.10 -11.89
N GLY A 427 -12.48 26.17 -12.87
CA GLY A 427 -12.15 26.50 -14.25
C GLY A 427 -11.60 25.34 -15.08
N TYR A 428 -11.57 24.12 -14.53
CA TYR A 428 -11.25 22.90 -15.27
C TYR A 428 -12.48 22.31 -15.95
N GLN A 429 -12.25 21.39 -16.89
CA GLN A 429 -13.34 20.66 -17.52
C GLN A 429 -14.01 19.72 -16.51
N SER A 430 -15.34 19.72 -16.49
CA SER A 430 -16.13 18.99 -15.48
C SER A 430 -15.85 17.48 -15.42
N ARG A 431 -15.49 16.87 -16.56
CA ARG A 431 -15.17 15.44 -16.67
C ARG A 431 -13.68 15.12 -16.55
N GLY A 432 -12.85 16.08 -16.16
CA GLY A 432 -11.41 15.89 -15.94
C GLY A 432 -10.51 15.98 -17.18
N PHE A 433 -11.08 15.94 -18.38
CA PHE A 433 -10.31 15.99 -19.64
C PHE A 433 -9.57 17.31 -19.86
N GLU A 434 -8.33 17.22 -20.33
CA GLU A 434 -7.48 18.35 -20.66
C GLU A 434 -6.97 18.30 -22.10
N VAL A 435 -6.68 19.49 -22.62
CA VAL A 435 -5.98 19.65 -23.89
C VAL A 435 -4.48 19.55 -23.63
N MET A 436 -3.85 18.55 -24.24
CA MET A 436 -2.40 18.36 -24.20
C MET A 436 -1.75 18.59 -25.58
N TYR A 437 -0.46 18.86 -25.55
CA TYR A 437 0.39 19.08 -26.72
C TYR A 437 1.43 17.96 -26.82
N ASN A 438 1.79 17.60 -28.04
CA ASN A 438 2.81 16.60 -28.30
C ASN A 438 4.21 17.18 -28.02
N GLY A 439 5.02 16.49 -27.19
CA GLY A 439 6.35 16.96 -26.78
C GLY A 439 7.35 17.13 -27.93
N HIS A 440 7.22 16.35 -29.01
CA HIS A 440 8.16 16.39 -30.14
C HIS A 440 7.85 17.51 -31.14
N THR A 441 6.57 17.75 -31.39
CA THR A 441 6.11 18.65 -32.48
C THR A 441 5.50 19.95 -31.98
N GLY A 442 5.17 20.04 -30.69
CA GLY A 442 4.41 21.15 -30.11
C GLY A 442 2.95 21.23 -30.61
N ARG A 443 2.51 20.30 -31.47
CA ARG A 443 1.14 20.29 -31.99
C ARG A 443 0.16 19.84 -30.93
N LYS A 444 -0.99 20.50 -30.88
CA LYS A 444 -2.13 20.07 -30.06
C LYS A 444 -2.58 18.68 -30.46
N LEU A 445 -2.76 17.79 -29.47
CA LEU A 445 -3.33 16.47 -29.71
C LEU A 445 -4.78 16.61 -30.18
N ARG A 446 -5.19 15.78 -31.14
CA ARG A 446 -6.57 15.79 -31.66
C ARG A 446 -7.57 15.34 -30.59
N ALA A 447 -7.18 14.35 -29.79
CA ALA A 447 -7.95 13.88 -28.64
C ALA A 447 -7.59 14.68 -27.38
N GLN A 448 -8.56 14.81 -26.49
CA GLN A 448 -8.32 15.28 -25.12
C GLN A 448 -7.83 14.10 -24.27
N VAL A 449 -6.98 14.40 -23.29
CA VAL A 449 -6.39 13.41 -22.40
C VAL A 449 -7.09 13.50 -21.05
N SER A 450 -7.39 12.36 -20.44
CA SER A 450 -7.95 12.29 -19.09
C SER A 450 -6.87 12.29 -18.03
#